data_AF-A0A2S5IZ78-F1
#
_entry.id   AF-A0A2S5IZ78-F1
#
_cell.length_a   1.000
_cell.length_b   1.000
_cell.length_c   1.000
_cell.angle_alpha   90.00
_cell.angle_beta   90.00
_cell.angle_gamma   90.00
#
_symmetry.space_group_name_H-M   'P 1'
#
loop_
_entity.id
_entity.type
_entity.pdbx_description
1 polymer ?
#
loop_
_entity_poly.entity_id
_entity_poly.type
_entity_poly.pdbx_seq_one_letter_code
_entity_poly.pdbx_strand_id
1 'polypeptide(L)'
;MRRSREVVDFTRARTRRYNRARSSVRDLFIDVYSNALAAVCVLMMAGSLIVALRDELTGRNLGGAGLVAARWQVLPAEVLWVVLTYLALVGIALIARRVGPVTVSRAQAAWWLPLPVDRRPMVLPAFRGRLVLVGVVASAAYVPFSVLTALDRSPWAHAGSAVTFGAGALLAVAGAAILQLAQGSARVFRAAVLVGLLPVAVLPFLAPSAWSLAVVLTVTGIVVAYLLPRVGDVPGAELQRGGAVSGHAAASIFLIDVNELRRALAAEPRPGTSRRGARFYARPTRRAVTAVVRADIVAFLRLQPAPVGPLMWLGISVAAALITPTLPVLLQLGVVLVAGCATAAGTGTVARRTAVLPELDALLPISLVLARCSRMLMPALSLALWMSALTGALVAVSSGPSSLILLGAIAGAGMGAGAVRAATRPHTDWTTPPVETPFGTIPRDQVSSLLRGVDMTVLSMAPILLAFYLGTVHPWLILAQTIASATAITVQASTPNPR
;
A
#
# COMPACT_ATOMS: atom_id res chain seq x y z
N MET A 1 -29.63 28.11 -6.58
CA MET A 1 -29.87 26.64 -6.53
C MET A 1 -30.55 26.05 -7.77
N ARG A 2 -31.56 26.68 -8.38
CA ARG A 2 -32.28 26.11 -9.54
C ARG A 2 -31.37 25.93 -10.79
N ARG A 3 -30.64 26.99 -11.18
CA ARG A 3 -29.69 26.98 -12.30
C ARG A 3 -28.57 25.94 -12.16
N SER A 4 -28.05 25.72 -10.95
CA SER A 4 -26.98 24.72 -10.74
C SER A 4 -27.48 23.29 -10.87
N ARG A 5 -28.74 23.00 -10.50
CA ARG A 5 -29.36 21.69 -10.76
C ARG A 5 -29.61 21.47 -12.24
N GLU A 6 -30.11 22.48 -12.96
CA GLU A 6 -30.33 22.41 -14.42
C GLU A 6 -29.05 22.08 -15.19
N VAL A 7 -27.91 22.68 -14.84
CA VAL A 7 -26.61 22.36 -15.46
C VAL A 7 -26.20 20.91 -15.19
N VAL A 8 -26.38 20.42 -13.96
CA VAL A 8 -26.07 19.03 -13.59
C VAL A 8 -26.98 18.05 -14.33
N ASP A 9 -28.26 18.36 -14.43
CA ASP A 9 -29.24 17.50 -15.08
C ASP A 9 -29.02 17.46 -16.60
N PHE A 10 -28.72 18.61 -17.21
CA PHE A 10 -28.34 18.69 -18.62
C PHE A 10 -27.09 17.86 -18.93
N THR A 11 -26.02 18.06 -18.15
CA THR A 11 -24.76 17.34 -18.36
C THR A 11 -24.93 15.84 -18.15
N ARG A 12 -25.67 15.41 -17.12
CA ARG A 12 -25.99 13.99 -16.91
C ARG A 12 -26.85 13.41 -18.01
N ALA A 13 -27.86 14.13 -18.48
CA ALA A 13 -28.70 13.68 -19.58
C ALA A 13 -27.87 13.49 -20.87
N ARG A 14 -26.97 14.44 -21.16
CA ARG A 14 -26.03 14.34 -22.29
C ARG A 14 -25.05 13.19 -22.15
N THR A 15 -24.42 13.01 -20.99
CA THR A 15 -23.53 11.87 -20.73
C THR A 15 -24.26 10.54 -20.83
N ARG A 16 -25.47 10.43 -20.26
CA ARG A 16 -26.30 9.21 -20.36
C ARG A 16 -26.68 8.90 -21.81
N ARG A 17 -27.08 9.91 -22.59
CA ARG A 17 -27.39 9.74 -24.01
C ARG A 17 -26.16 9.32 -24.81
N TYR A 18 -25.01 9.94 -24.55
CA TYR A 18 -23.73 9.58 -25.18
C TYR A 18 -23.32 8.13 -24.86
N ASN A 19 -23.37 7.75 -23.57
CA ASN A 19 -23.04 6.40 -23.14
C ASN A 19 -24.01 5.38 -23.75
N ARG A 20 -25.32 5.61 -23.68
CA ARG A 20 -26.33 4.72 -24.28
C ARG A 20 -26.16 4.52 -25.78
N ALA A 21 -25.72 5.54 -26.50
CA ALA A 21 -25.47 5.44 -27.94
C ALA A 21 -24.23 4.58 -28.28
N ARG A 22 -23.33 4.34 -27.31
CA ARG A 22 -22.08 3.59 -27.52
C ARG A 22 -21.98 2.30 -26.72
N SER A 23 -22.82 2.11 -25.69
CA SER A 23 -22.86 0.89 -24.88
C SER A 23 -23.99 -0.01 -25.36
N SER A 24 -23.70 -1.23 -25.79
CA SER A 24 -24.77 -2.20 -26.00
C SER A 24 -25.25 -2.77 -24.64
N VAL A 25 -26.54 -3.12 -24.56
CA VAL A 25 -27.09 -3.76 -23.35
C VAL A 25 -26.38 -5.10 -23.07
N ARG A 26 -25.93 -5.78 -24.13
CA ARG A 26 -25.16 -7.01 -24.06
C ARG A 26 -23.82 -6.78 -23.36
N ASP A 27 -23.09 -5.74 -23.73
CA ASP A 27 -21.78 -5.44 -23.13
C ASP A 27 -21.95 -5.10 -21.65
N LEU A 28 -22.97 -4.31 -21.30
CA LEU A 28 -23.27 -4.01 -19.90
C LEU A 28 -23.62 -5.27 -19.08
N PHE A 29 -24.40 -6.19 -19.66
CA PHE A 29 -24.71 -7.46 -19.01
C PHE A 29 -23.45 -8.31 -18.81
N ILE A 30 -22.62 -8.45 -19.84
CA ILE A 30 -21.36 -9.19 -19.79
C ILE A 30 -20.42 -8.58 -18.73
N ASP A 31 -20.30 -7.26 -18.68
CA ASP A 31 -19.47 -6.55 -17.70
C ASP A 31 -19.96 -6.79 -16.27
N VAL A 32 -21.26 -6.65 -16.01
CA VAL A 32 -21.85 -6.86 -14.68
C VAL A 32 -21.70 -8.32 -14.25
N TYR A 33 -22.03 -9.26 -15.13
CA TYR A 33 -21.91 -10.69 -14.87
C TYR A 33 -20.45 -11.09 -14.59
N SER A 34 -19.51 -10.66 -15.44
CA SER A 34 -18.09 -11.00 -15.30
C SER A 34 -17.50 -10.42 -14.02
N ASN A 35 -17.84 -9.17 -13.67
CA ASN A 35 -17.39 -8.55 -12.42
C ASN A 35 -17.99 -9.22 -11.18
N ALA A 36 -19.28 -9.58 -11.23
CA ALA A 36 -19.94 -10.29 -10.13
C ALA A 36 -19.34 -11.68 -9.92
N LEU A 37 -19.14 -12.44 -10.99
CA LEU A 37 -18.51 -13.75 -10.95
C LEU A 37 -17.06 -13.66 -10.44
N ALA A 38 -16.28 -12.71 -10.94
CA ALA A 38 -14.92 -12.47 -10.47
C ALA A 38 -14.89 -12.15 -8.96
N ALA A 39 -15.81 -11.29 -8.48
CA ALA A 39 -15.93 -10.99 -7.06
C ALA A 39 -16.28 -12.23 -6.22
N VAL A 40 -17.20 -13.08 -6.69
CA VAL A 40 -17.54 -14.34 -6.03
C VAL A 40 -16.34 -15.29 -5.98
N CYS A 41 -15.62 -15.47 -7.09
CA CYS A 41 -14.42 -16.31 -7.13
C CYS A 41 -13.36 -15.82 -6.15
N VAL A 42 -13.10 -14.51 -6.09
CA VAL A 42 -12.13 -13.92 -5.15
C VAL A 42 -12.58 -14.14 -3.70
N LEU A 43 -13.86 -13.94 -3.40
CA LEU A 43 -14.41 -14.19 -2.05
C LEU A 43 -14.32 -15.67 -1.66
N MET A 44 -14.60 -16.58 -2.59
CA MET A 44 -14.47 -18.02 -2.35
C MET A 44 -13.02 -18.45 -2.16
N MET A 45 -12.08 -17.95 -2.96
CA MET A 45 -10.64 -18.21 -2.78
C MET A 45 -10.15 -17.69 -1.44
N ALA A 46 -10.54 -16.47 -1.05
CA ALA A 46 -10.22 -15.90 0.25
C ALA A 46 -10.82 -16.73 1.40
N GLY A 47 -12.09 -17.13 1.28
CA GLY A 47 -12.76 -17.99 2.24
C GLY A 47 -12.09 -19.36 2.37
N SER A 48 -11.75 -20.01 1.25
CA SER A 48 -11.06 -21.30 1.22
C SER A 48 -9.67 -21.21 1.84
N LEU A 49 -8.90 -20.16 1.54
CA LEU A 49 -7.60 -19.93 2.16
C LEU A 49 -7.74 -19.77 3.68
N ILE A 50 -8.76 -19.06 4.15
CA ILE A 50 -9.01 -18.87 5.58
C ILE A 50 -9.40 -20.17 6.25
N VAL A 51 -10.27 -20.96 5.64
CA VAL A 51 -10.67 -22.27 6.17
C VAL A 51 -9.46 -23.20 6.20
N ALA A 52 -8.64 -23.25 5.15
CA ALA A 52 -7.42 -24.04 5.13
C ALA A 52 -6.42 -23.60 6.21
N LEU A 53 -6.23 -22.29 6.38
CA LEU A 53 -5.38 -21.74 7.46
C LEU A 53 -5.95 -22.07 8.84
N ARG A 54 -7.28 -22.04 9.00
CA ARG A 54 -7.98 -22.41 10.23
C ARG A 54 -7.81 -23.89 10.54
N ASP A 55 -8.02 -24.77 9.57
CA ASP A 55 -7.90 -26.20 9.76
C ASP A 55 -6.46 -26.57 10.15
N GLU A 56 -5.47 -25.94 9.51
CA GLU A 56 -4.06 -26.07 9.86
C GLU A 56 -3.74 -25.55 11.28
N LEU A 57 -4.34 -24.41 11.68
CA LEU A 57 -4.27 -23.83 13.02
C LEU A 57 -4.82 -24.79 14.09
N THR A 58 -5.92 -25.50 13.78
CA THR A 58 -6.59 -26.40 14.73
C THR A 58 -6.03 -27.83 14.72
N GLY A 59 -5.51 -28.31 13.58
CA GLY A 59 -5.12 -29.70 13.36
C GLY A 59 -3.68 -30.04 13.75
N ARG A 60 -2.80 -29.06 13.87
CA ARG A 60 -1.40 -29.29 14.27
C ARG A 60 -1.11 -28.77 15.69
N ASN A 61 -0.64 -29.67 16.56
CA ASN A 61 0.10 -29.34 17.79
C ASN A 61 1.47 -28.72 17.46
N LEU A 62 1.51 -27.61 16.71
CA LEU A 62 2.71 -26.80 16.46
C LEU A 62 3.01 -25.82 17.62
N GLY A 63 2.24 -25.88 18.71
CA GLY A 63 2.37 -25.03 19.90
C GLY A 63 3.72 -25.10 20.63
N GLY A 64 4.65 -25.96 20.19
CA GLY A 64 6.01 -26.04 20.76
C GLY A 64 7.05 -25.10 20.14
N ALA A 65 6.85 -24.61 18.91
CA ALA A 65 7.91 -23.90 18.18
C ALA A 65 7.40 -22.58 17.58
N GLY A 66 7.29 -21.52 18.38
CA GLY A 66 7.17 -20.16 17.86
C GLY A 66 8.54 -19.60 17.45
N LEU A 67 8.58 -18.51 16.67
CA LEU A 67 9.84 -17.79 16.38
C LEU A 67 10.54 -17.26 17.64
N VAL A 68 9.78 -17.13 18.73
CA VAL A 68 10.16 -16.51 19.99
C VAL A 68 9.84 -17.44 21.15
N ALA A 69 10.72 -17.46 22.15
CA ALA A 69 10.54 -18.23 23.37
C ALA A 69 9.29 -17.80 24.16
N ALA A 70 8.58 -18.78 24.74
CA ALA A 70 7.30 -18.58 25.42
C ALA A 70 7.28 -17.43 26.46
N ARG A 71 8.39 -17.25 27.20
CA ARG A 71 8.51 -16.19 28.23
C ARG A 71 8.35 -14.76 27.70
N TRP A 72 8.53 -14.55 26.41
CA TRP A 72 8.43 -13.23 25.78
C TRP A 72 7.15 -13.03 24.97
N GLN A 73 6.27 -14.03 24.94
CA GLN A 73 4.94 -13.93 24.35
C GLN A 73 4.03 -13.22 25.35
N VAL A 74 4.17 -11.89 25.38
CA VAL A 74 3.50 -11.00 26.36
C VAL A 74 2.41 -10.15 25.68
N LEU A 75 2.39 -10.07 24.34
CA LEU A 75 1.46 -9.21 23.63
C LEU A 75 0.12 -9.93 23.41
N PRO A 76 -1.00 -9.48 24.02
CA PRO A 76 -2.30 -10.09 23.76
C PRO A 76 -2.68 -9.92 22.28
N ALA A 77 -3.25 -10.97 21.68
CA ALA A 77 -3.66 -10.94 20.28
C ALA A 77 -4.58 -9.77 19.94
N GLU A 78 -5.50 -9.39 20.84
CA GLU A 78 -6.40 -8.27 20.61
C GLU A 78 -5.66 -6.96 20.36
N VAL A 79 -4.51 -6.74 21.02
CA VAL A 79 -3.72 -5.51 20.84
C VAL A 79 -3.16 -5.44 19.42
N LEU A 80 -2.64 -6.55 18.87
CA LEU A 80 -2.16 -6.58 17.49
C LEU A 80 -3.30 -6.29 16.51
N TRP A 81 -4.47 -6.90 16.71
CA TRP A 81 -5.61 -6.71 15.83
C TRP A 81 -6.17 -5.28 15.87
N VAL A 82 -6.20 -4.66 17.05
CA VAL A 82 -6.54 -3.23 17.22
C VAL A 82 -5.53 -2.35 16.47
N VAL A 83 -4.23 -2.61 16.62
CA VAL A 83 -3.19 -1.84 15.93
C VAL A 83 -3.32 -1.99 14.42
N LEU A 84 -3.52 -3.21 13.90
CA LEU A 84 -3.72 -3.44 12.45
C LEU A 84 -4.98 -2.75 11.94
N THR A 85 -6.08 -2.79 12.70
CA THR A 85 -7.33 -2.09 12.36
C THR A 85 -7.13 -0.58 12.35
N TYR A 86 -6.43 -0.04 13.34
CA TYR A 86 -6.08 1.39 13.41
C TYR A 86 -5.21 1.82 12.22
N LEU A 87 -4.18 1.04 11.89
CA LEU A 87 -3.32 1.30 10.74
C LEU A 87 -4.07 1.24 9.41
N ALA A 88 -5.04 0.32 9.28
CA ALA A 88 -5.92 0.26 8.11
C ALA A 88 -6.78 1.52 7.99
N LEU A 89 -7.41 1.98 9.07
CA LEU A 89 -8.21 3.22 9.10
C LEU A 89 -7.36 4.47 8.80
N VAL A 90 -6.16 4.56 9.38
CA VAL A 90 -5.20 5.63 9.09
C VAL A 90 -4.77 5.59 7.62
N GLY A 91 -4.48 4.40 7.09
CA GLY A 91 -4.16 4.19 5.68
C GLY A 91 -5.27 4.69 4.75
N ILE A 92 -6.52 4.33 5.05
CA ILE A 92 -7.72 4.80 4.34
C ILE A 92 -7.81 6.33 4.39
N ALA A 93 -7.68 6.95 5.57
CA ALA A 93 -7.73 8.40 5.73
C ALA A 93 -6.63 9.12 4.92
N LEU A 94 -5.40 8.59 4.94
CA LEU A 94 -4.25 9.16 4.23
C LEU A 94 -4.40 9.02 2.71
N ILE A 95 -4.85 7.87 2.22
CA ILE A 95 -5.12 7.64 0.80
C ILE A 95 -6.28 8.53 0.35
N ALA A 96 -7.38 8.57 1.10
CA ALA A 96 -8.52 9.43 0.83
C ALA A 96 -8.10 10.90 0.73
N ARG A 97 -7.24 11.39 1.65
CA ARG A 97 -6.77 12.79 1.58
C ARG A 97 -5.93 13.08 0.34
N ARG A 98 -5.15 12.11 -0.13
CA ARG A 98 -4.32 12.23 -1.35
C ARG A 98 -5.19 12.26 -2.60
N VAL A 99 -6.09 11.29 -2.72
CA VAL A 99 -7.06 11.14 -3.81
C VAL A 99 -8.06 12.31 -3.82
N GLY A 100 -8.34 12.92 -2.66
CA GLY A 100 -9.42 13.87 -2.48
C GLY A 100 -10.74 13.11 -2.34
N PRO A 101 -11.41 13.13 -1.18
CA PRO A 101 -12.72 12.49 -1.07
C PRO A 101 -13.77 13.20 -1.93
N VAL A 102 -13.69 14.53 -2.02
CA VAL A 102 -14.51 15.36 -2.92
C VAL A 102 -13.65 15.72 -4.14
N THR A 103 -14.00 15.22 -5.31
CA THR A 103 -13.25 15.52 -6.55
C THR A 103 -14.16 15.71 -7.73
N VAL A 104 -13.62 16.38 -8.74
CA VAL A 104 -14.25 16.63 -10.02
C VAL A 104 -13.27 16.19 -11.10
N SER A 105 -13.73 15.50 -12.14
CA SER A 105 -12.83 15.05 -13.22
C SER A 105 -12.23 16.25 -13.95
N ARG A 106 -11.09 16.09 -14.64
CA ARG A 106 -10.45 17.18 -15.39
C ARG A 106 -11.40 17.84 -16.40
N ALA A 107 -12.19 17.03 -17.10
CA ALA A 107 -13.21 17.50 -18.03
C ALA A 107 -14.31 18.31 -17.30
N GLN A 108 -14.89 17.76 -16.23
CA GLN A 108 -15.90 18.47 -15.45
C GLN A 108 -15.35 19.75 -14.83
N ALA A 109 -14.10 19.75 -14.39
CA ALA A 109 -13.48 20.92 -13.77
C ALA A 109 -13.30 22.08 -14.77
N ALA A 110 -12.96 21.78 -16.02
CA ALA A 110 -12.83 22.77 -17.08
C ALA A 110 -14.17 23.45 -17.41
N TRP A 111 -15.28 22.70 -17.34
CA TRP A 111 -16.61 23.21 -17.70
C TRP A 111 -17.43 23.74 -16.51
N TRP A 112 -17.26 23.19 -15.31
CA TRP A 112 -18.10 23.49 -14.15
C TRP A 112 -17.52 24.55 -13.22
N LEU A 113 -16.19 24.56 -13.01
CA LEU A 113 -15.58 25.48 -12.05
C LEU A 113 -15.58 26.96 -12.46
N PRO A 114 -15.51 27.31 -13.76
CA PRO A 114 -15.62 28.71 -14.20
C PRO A 114 -17.04 29.28 -14.08
N LEU A 115 -18.07 28.43 -13.97
CA LEU A 115 -19.45 28.89 -13.92
C LEU A 115 -19.74 29.60 -12.58
N PRO A 116 -20.41 30.77 -12.59
CA PRO A 116 -20.78 31.50 -11.38
C PRO A 116 -22.03 30.89 -10.73
N VAL A 117 -21.97 29.59 -10.42
CA VAL A 117 -23.08 28.82 -9.84
C VAL A 117 -22.61 28.07 -8.60
N ASP A 118 -23.54 27.78 -7.70
CA ASP A 118 -23.28 26.96 -6.53
C ASP A 118 -22.77 25.56 -6.93
N ARG A 119 -21.59 25.19 -6.41
CA ARG A 119 -20.87 23.95 -6.73
C ARG A 119 -21.46 22.74 -6.01
N ARG A 120 -22.15 22.94 -4.88
CA ARG A 120 -22.67 21.85 -4.04
C ARG A 120 -23.46 20.78 -4.81
N PRO A 121 -24.48 21.09 -5.62
CA PRO A 121 -25.24 20.06 -6.34
C PRO A 121 -24.42 19.29 -7.38
N MET A 122 -23.29 19.84 -7.83
CA MET A 122 -22.39 19.17 -8.79
C MET A 122 -21.55 18.08 -8.11
N VAL A 123 -21.04 18.35 -6.91
CA VAL A 123 -20.12 17.44 -6.19
C VAL A 123 -20.81 16.50 -5.19
N LEU A 124 -21.93 16.93 -4.61
CA LEU A 124 -22.61 16.21 -3.52
C LEU A 124 -23.03 14.77 -3.89
N PRO A 125 -23.63 14.51 -5.07
CA PRO A 125 -24.10 13.15 -5.40
C PRO A 125 -22.93 12.18 -5.61
N ALA A 126 -21.85 12.64 -6.24
CA ALA A 126 -20.64 11.84 -6.43
C ALA A 126 -19.96 11.54 -5.08
N PHE A 127 -19.89 12.55 -4.20
CA PHE A 127 -19.36 12.37 -2.84
C PHE A 127 -20.19 11.38 -2.01
N ARG A 128 -21.53 11.47 -2.05
CA ARG A 128 -22.43 10.52 -1.37
C ARG A 128 -22.25 9.10 -1.89
N GLY A 129 -22.21 8.92 -3.21
CA GLY A 129 -22.00 7.60 -3.82
C GLY A 129 -20.67 6.98 -3.40
N ARG A 130 -19.59 7.79 -3.34
CA ARG A 130 -18.28 7.34 -2.85
C ARG A 130 -18.29 6.96 -1.38
N LEU A 131 -18.96 7.73 -0.53
CA LEU A 131 -19.11 7.36 0.88
C LEU A 131 -19.77 5.99 0.98
N VAL A 132 -20.97 5.81 0.42
CA VAL A 132 -21.68 4.52 0.46
C VAL A 132 -20.81 3.39 -0.07
N LEU A 133 -20.14 3.59 -1.22
CA LEU A 133 -19.26 2.58 -1.81
C LEU A 133 -18.11 2.21 -0.87
N VAL A 134 -17.41 3.19 -0.28
CA VAL A 134 -16.31 2.91 0.66
C VAL A 134 -16.82 2.16 1.89
N GLY A 135 -17.97 2.55 2.45
CA GLY A 135 -18.56 1.85 3.60
C GLY A 135 -18.84 0.38 3.28
N VAL A 136 -19.51 0.11 2.16
CA VAL A 136 -19.84 -1.26 1.72
C VAL A 136 -18.59 -2.08 1.42
N VAL A 137 -17.65 -1.53 0.65
CA VAL A 137 -16.41 -2.22 0.27
C VAL A 137 -15.53 -2.49 1.50
N ALA A 138 -15.40 -1.53 2.41
CA ALA A 138 -14.63 -1.70 3.63
C ALA A 138 -15.27 -2.74 4.57
N SER A 139 -16.60 -2.74 4.71
CA SER A 139 -17.31 -3.78 5.47
C SER A 139 -17.07 -5.16 4.87
N ALA A 140 -17.26 -5.33 3.57
CA ALA A 140 -17.04 -6.61 2.89
C ALA A 140 -15.58 -7.08 3.04
N ALA A 141 -14.61 -6.18 2.86
CA ALA A 141 -13.19 -6.49 2.99
C ALA A 141 -12.76 -6.84 4.43
N TYR A 142 -13.52 -6.44 5.45
CA TYR A 142 -13.22 -6.76 6.85
C TYR A 142 -13.74 -8.14 7.29
N VAL A 143 -14.73 -8.72 6.60
CA VAL A 143 -15.29 -10.04 6.96
C VAL A 143 -14.20 -11.12 7.08
N PRO A 144 -13.28 -11.29 6.11
CA PRO A 144 -12.20 -12.28 6.19
C PRO A 144 -11.31 -12.08 7.44
N PHE A 145 -11.01 -10.83 7.76
CA PHE A 145 -10.22 -10.47 8.94
C PHE A 145 -10.99 -10.71 10.25
N SER A 146 -12.28 -10.42 10.30
CA SER A 146 -13.14 -10.70 11.46
C SER A 146 -13.21 -12.19 11.77
N VAL A 147 -13.34 -13.03 10.74
CA VAL A 147 -13.36 -14.50 10.88
C VAL A 147 -12.02 -15.02 11.40
N LEU A 148 -10.90 -14.49 10.89
CA LEU A 148 -9.56 -14.90 11.34
C LEU A 148 -9.24 -14.51 12.79
N THR A 149 -9.80 -13.39 13.28
CA THR A 149 -9.45 -12.84 14.59
C THR A 149 -10.31 -13.35 15.74
N ALA A 150 -11.50 -13.88 15.46
CA ALA A 150 -12.44 -14.34 16.49
C ALA A 150 -13.29 -15.50 15.99
N LEU A 151 -12.76 -16.72 16.06
CA LEU A 151 -13.37 -17.94 15.51
C LEU A 151 -14.69 -18.34 16.18
N ASP A 152 -14.88 -17.97 17.45
CA ASP A 152 -16.04 -18.38 18.25
C ASP A 152 -17.24 -17.43 18.14
N ARG A 153 -17.13 -16.38 17.30
CA ARG A 153 -18.22 -15.40 17.11
C ARG A 153 -19.34 -15.96 16.24
N SER A 154 -20.57 -15.56 16.56
CA SER A 154 -21.71 -15.83 15.69
C SER A 154 -21.59 -15.07 14.35
N PRO A 155 -22.22 -15.54 13.26
CA PRO A 155 -22.21 -14.84 11.97
C PRO A 155 -22.70 -13.39 12.06
N TRP A 156 -23.68 -13.13 12.92
CA TRP A 156 -24.22 -11.79 13.16
C TRP A 156 -23.23 -10.88 13.88
N ALA A 157 -22.41 -11.41 14.79
CA ALA A 157 -21.34 -10.64 15.42
C ALA A 157 -20.24 -10.28 14.42
N HIS A 158 -19.90 -11.18 13.49
CA HIS A 158 -19.01 -10.85 12.37
C HIS A 158 -19.58 -9.76 11.48
N ALA A 159 -20.86 -9.88 11.08
CA ALA A 159 -21.53 -8.84 10.31
C ALA A 159 -21.55 -7.50 11.06
N GLY A 160 -21.86 -7.49 12.36
CA GLY A 160 -21.80 -6.28 13.19
C GLY A 160 -20.42 -5.64 13.18
N SER A 161 -19.35 -6.42 13.39
CA SER A 161 -17.97 -5.93 13.35
C SER A 161 -17.53 -5.42 11.96
N ALA A 162 -18.04 -6.05 10.89
CA ALA A 162 -17.80 -5.60 9.53
C ALA A 162 -18.49 -4.26 9.26
N VAL A 163 -19.72 -4.08 9.74
CA VAL A 163 -20.44 -2.79 9.64
C VAL A 163 -19.77 -1.72 10.51
N THR A 164 -19.30 -2.04 11.72
CA THR A 164 -18.56 -1.06 12.54
C THR A 164 -17.27 -0.62 11.87
N PHE A 165 -16.50 -1.54 11.29
CA PHE A 165 -15.31 -1.19 10.53
C PHE A 165 -15.64 -0.36 9.29
N GLY A 166 -16.69 -0.71 8.54
CA GLY A 166 -17.14 0.07 7.39
C GLY A 166 -17.55 1.50 7.78
N ALA A 167 -18.27 1.65 8.88
CA ALA A 167 -18.60 2.97 9.44
C ALA A 167 -17.35 3.73 9.88
N GLY A 168 -16.35 3.05 10.45
CA GLY A 168 -15.04 3.63 10.74
C GLY A 168 -14.29 4.09 9.48
N ALA A 169 -14.36 3.33 8.39
CA ALA A 169 -13.79 3.73 7.10
C ALA A 169 -14.52 4.95 6.51
N LEU A 170 -15.85 5.03 6.64
CA LEU A 170 -16.60 6.24 6.31
C LEU A 170 -16.12 7.44 7.12
N LEU A 171 -15.93 7.28 8.43
CA LEU A 171 -15.43 8.32 9.31
C LEU A 171 -14.01 8.76 8.91
N ALA A 172 -13.14 7.82 8.52
CA ALA A 172 -11.80 8.12 8.02
C ALA A 172 -11.83 8.95 6.73
N VAL A 173 -12.70 8.61 5.77
CA VAL A 173 -12.90 9.37 4.53
C VAL A 173 -13.54 10.74 4.81
N ALA A 174 -14.49 10.79 5.74
CA ALA A 174 -15.14 12.04 6.16
C ALA A 174 -14.13 12.98 6.86
N GLY A 175 -13.27 12.46 7.74
CA GLY A 175 -12.16 13.20 8.34
C GLY A 175 -11.18 13.73 7.28
N ALA A 176 -10.88 12.94 6.25
CA ALA A 176 -10.10 13.40 5.10
C ALA A 176 -10.80 14.53 4.31
N ALA A 177 -12.13 14.55 4.26
CA ALA A 177 -12.92 15.60 3.62
C ALA A 177 -12.92 16.89 4.45
N ILE A 178 -12.98 16.78 5.78
CA ILE A 178 -12.79 17.94 6.67
C ILE A 178 -11.39 18.54 6.47
N LEU A 179 -10.35 17.71 6.38
CA LEU A 179 -8.99 18.15 6.05
C LEU A 179 -8.84 18.75 4.64
N GLN A 180 -9.79 18.48 3.74
CA GLN A 180 -9.87 19.11 2.42
C GLN A 180 -10.52 20.49 2.49
N LEU A 181 -11.49 20.68 3.36
CA LEU A 181 -12.13 21.97 3.65
C LEU A 181 -11.20 22.92 4.42
N ALA A 182 -10.49 22.40 5.42
CA ALA A 182 -9.57 23.17 6.27
C ALA A 182 -8.20 23.35 5.59
N GLN A 183 -8.15 24.14 4.51
CA GLN A 183 -6.90 24.46 3.82
C GLN A 183 -5.89 25.06 4.80
N GLY A 184 -4.71 24.45 4.90
CA GLY A 184 -3.65 24.92 5.80
C GLY A 184 -3.78 24.52 7.27
N SER A 185 -4.71 23.60 7.65
CA SER A 185 -4.87 23.21 9.05
C SER A 185 -3.53 22.81 9.69
N ALA A 186 -3.26 23.34 10.88
CA ALA A 186 -2.10 23.01 11.68
C ALA A 186 -1.89 21.49 11.78
N ARG A 187 -0.63 21.03 11.88
CA ARG A 187 -0.30 19.61 12.08
C ARG A 187 -1.12 18.96 13.20
N VAL A 188 -1.49 19.76 14.20
CA VAL A 188 -2.36 19.39 15.33
C VAL A 188 -3.73 18.90 14.88
N PHE A 189 -4.40 19.58 13.96
CA PHE A 189 -5.74 19.19 13.50
C PHE A 189 -5.70 17.87 12.71
N ARG A 190 -4.66 17.69 11.88
CA ARG A 190 -4.41 16.41 11.21
C ARG A 190 -4.13 15.30 12.23
N ALA A 191 -3.33 15.57 13.25
CA ALA A 191 -3.06 14.61 14.31
C ALA A 191 -4.35 14.25 15.07
N ALA A 192 -5.21 15.24 15.38
CA ALA A 192 -6.48 15.01 16.05
C ALA A 192 -7.43 14.10 15.24
N VAL A 193 -7.55 14.31 13.93
CA VAL A 193 -8.35 13.43 13.05
C VAL A 193 -7.80 12.00 13.05
N LEU A 194 -6.47 11.82 12.99
CA LEU A 194 -5.86 10.50 12.99
C LEU A 194 -5.97 9.80 14.35
N VAL A 195 -5.70 10.51 15.44
CA VAL A 195 -5.83 10.00 16.82
C VAL A 195 -7.29 9.65 17.13
N GLY A 196 -8.25 10.42 16.62
CA GLY A 196 -9.68 10.13 16.76
C GLY A 196 -10.15 8.81 16.14
N LEU A 197 -9.34 8.18 15.26
CA LEU A 197 -9.64 6.85 14.71
C LEU A 197 -9.24 5.71 15.67
N LEU A 198 -8.44 5.98 16.70
CA LEU A 198 -8.01 4.98 17.68
C LEU A 198 -9.20 4.32 18.42
N PRO A 199 -10.14 5.07 19.03
CA PRO A 199 -11.29 4.44 19.68
C PRO A 199 -12.11 3.58 18.69
N VAL A 200 -12.24 4.02 17.44
CA VAL A 200 -12.96 3.27 16.40
C VAL A 200 -12.27 1.95 16.05
N ALA A 201 -10.95 1.88 16.15
CA ALA A 201 -10.21 0.64 15.95
C ALA A 201 -10.37 -0.37 17.11
N VAL A 202 -10.69 0.11 18.30
CA VAL A 202 -10.89 -0.72 19.51
C VAL A 202 -12.30 -1.32 19.55
N LEU A 203 -13.30 -0.58 19.07
CA LEU A 203 -14.72 -0.94 19.15
C LEU A 203 -15.13 -2.29 18.51
N PRO A 204 -14.49 -2.79 17.42
CA PRO A 204 -14.77 -4.13 16.88
C PRO A 204 -14.34 -5.29 17.80
N PHE A 205 -13.51 -5.00 18.81
CA PHE A 205 -12.92 -5.99 19.72
C PHE A 205 -13.50 -5.93 21.14
N LEU A 206 -14.01 -4.77 21.56
CA LEU A 206 -14.87 -4.66 22.73
C LEU A 206 -16.20 -5.34 22.39
N ALA A 207 -16.40 -6.58 22.86
CA ALA A 207 -17.55 -7.49 22.70
C ALA A 207 -18.72 -7.00 21.82
N PRO A 208 -19.18 -7.79 20.82
CA PRO A 208 -20.21 -7.40 19.85
C PRO A 208 -21.50 -7.02 20.54
N SER A 209 -21.67 -5.74 20.75
CA SER A 209 -22.77 -5.17 21.51
C SER A 209 -23.30 -4.03 20.67
N ALA A 210 -24.61 -3.98 20.51
CA ALA A 210 -25.27 -3.03 19.63
C ALA A 210 -24.85 -1.57 19.89
N TRP A 211 -24.35 -1.27 21.10
CA TRP A 211 -23.82 0.05 21.46
C TRP A 211 -22.54 0.44 20.69
N SER A 212 -21.60 -0.48 20.40
CA SER A 212 -20.36 -0.12 19.70
C SER A 212 -20.66 0.32 18.26
N LEU A 213 -21.56 -0.42 17.59
CA LEU A 213 -22.12 -0.05 16.30
C LEU A 213 -22.90 1.26 16.37
N ALA A 214 -23.79 1.41 17.36
CA ALA A 214 -24.57 2.63 17.53
C ALA A 214 -23.67 3.86 17.72
N VAL A 215 -22.61 3.77 18.52
CA VAL A 215 -21.65 4.86 18.74
C VAL A 215 -20.93 5.24 17.44
N VAL A 216 -20.36 4.27 16.71
CA VAL A 216 -19.64 4.57 15.45
C VAL A 216 -20.58 5.14 14.40
N LEU A 217 -21.79 4.58 14.24
CA LEU A 217 -22.78 5.09 13.31
C LEU A 217 -23.25 6.49 13.68
N THR A 218 -23.44 6.78 14.97
CA THR A 218 -23.86 8.11 15.45
C THR A 218 -22.78 9.14 15.17
N VAL A 219 -21.52 8.86 15.54
CA VAL A 219 -20.38 9.76 15.28
C VAL A 219 -20.21 9.97 13.77
N THR A 220 -20.27 8.90 12.98
CA THR A 220 -20.18 8.98 11.52
C THR A 220 -21.33 9.81 10.95
N GLY A 221 -22.55 9.60 11.44
CA GLY A 221 -23.74 10.35 11.04
C GLY A 221 -23.61 11.84 11.32
N ILE A 222 -23.13 12.22 12.50
CA ILE A 222 -22.87 13.63 12.88
C ILE A 222 -21.83 14.26 11.95
N VAL A 223 -20.71 13.58 11.74
CA VAL A 223 -19.61 14.08 10.89
C VAL A 223 -20.06 14.23 9.43
N VAL A 224 -20.80 13.25 8.90
CA VAL A 224 -21.36 13.31 7.55
C VAL A 224 -22.42 14.42 7.46
N ALA A 225 -23.32 14.55 8.43
CA ALA A 225 -24.33 15.62 8.47
C ALA A 225 -23.70 17.02 8.47
N TYR A 226 -22.58 17.20 9.18
CA TYR A 226 -21.78 18.42 9.15
C TYR A 226 -21.13 18.69 7.78
N LEU A 227 -20.65 17.65 7.10
CA LEU A 227 -19.96 17.77 5.81
C LEU A 227 -20.88 18.03 4.62
N LEU A 228 -22.03 17.34 4.54
CA LEU A 228 -22.95 17.42 3.41
C LEU A 228 -23.39 18.84 2.99
N PRO A 229 -23.62 19.82 3.90
CA PRO A 229 -23.88 21.19 3.51
C PRO A 229 -22.63 21.92 3.00
N ARG A 230 -21.43 21.57 3.49
CA ARG A 230 -20.16 22.27 3.23
C ARG A 230 -19.35 21.74 2.04
N VAL A 231 -19.79 20.65 1.40
CA VAL A 231 -19.08 20.06 0.24
C VAL A 231 -18.89 21.07 -0.91
N GLY A 232 -19.79 22.04 -1.05
CA GLY A 232 -19.69 23.11 -2.06
C GLY A 232 -18.57 24.13 -1.78
N ASP A 233 -18.11 24.22 -0.54
CA ASP A 233 -17.10 25.19 -0.09
C ASP A 233 -15.67 24.70 -0.36
N VAL A 234 -15.50 23.46 -0.84
CA VAL A 234 -14.19 22.91 -1.19
C VAL A 234 -13.58 23.76 -2.33
N PRO A 235 -12.35 24.29 -2.15
CA PRO A 235 -11.74 25.13 -3.17
C PRO A 235 -11.50 24.39 -4.49
N GLY A 236 -11.72 25.09 -5.61
CA GLY A 236 -11.64 24.50 -6.95
C GLY A 236 -10.29 23.83 -7.25
N ALA A 237 -9.19 24.40 -6.75
CA ALA A 237 -7.85 23.82 -6.88
C ALA A 237 -7.74 22.44 -6.20
N GLU A 238 -8.37 22.24 -5.03
CA GLU A 238 -8.38 20.93 -4.34
C GLU A 238 -9.28 19.92 -5.07
N LEU A 239 -10.41 20.38 -5.65
CA LEU A 239 -11.27 19.53 -6.47
C LEU A 239 -10.55 19.03 -7.72
N GLN A 240 -9.79 19.90 -8.38
CA GLN A 240 -8.96 19.57 -9.56
C GLN A 240 -7.79 18.67 -9.19
N ARG A 241 -7.05 19.00 -8.11
CA ARG A 241 -5.92 18.20 -7.62
C ARG A 241 -6.36 16.77 -7.31
N GLY A 242 -7.43 16.63 -6.53
CA GLY A 242 -7.98 15.31 -6.23
C GLY A 242 -8.51 14.61 -7.49
N GLY A 243 -9.14 15.34 -8.40
CA GLY A 243 -9.58 14.81 -9.70
C GLY A 243 -8.46 14.22 -10.54
N ALA A 244 -7.33 14.93 -10.63
CA ALA A 244 -6.14 14.48 -11.34
C ALA A 244 -5.51 13.25 -10.68
N VAL A 245 -5.33 13.26 -9.36
CA VAL A 245 -4.75 12.13 -8.61
C VAL A 245 -5.65 10.90 -8.67
N SER A 246 -6.96 11.06 -8.43
CA SER A 246 -7.93 9.97 -8.48
C SER A 246 -8.07 9.38 -9.88
N GLY A 247 -8.08 10.22 -10.92
CA GLY A 247 -8.10 9.76 -12.31
C GLY A 247 -6.83 9.00 -12.71
N HIS A 248 -5.65 9.53 -12.35
CA HIS A 248 -4.38 8.85 -12.61
C HIS A 248 -4.28 7.53 -11.84
N ALA A 249 -4.65 7.53 -10.55
CA ALA A 249 -4.65 6.31 -9.73
C ALA A 249 -5.64 5.25 -10.25
N ALA A 250 -6.84 5.65 -10.66
CA ALA A 250 -7.83 4.74 -11.23
C ALA A 250 -7.35 4.13 -12.55
N ALA A 251 -6.76 4.95 -13.44
CA ALA A 251 -6.15 4.46 -14.68
C ALA A 251 -5.01 3.47 -14.39
N SER A 252 -4.15 3.79 -13.43
CA SER A 252 -3.06 2.90 -13.01
C SER A 252 -3.57 1.59 -12.40
N ILE A 253 -4.66 1.58 -11.63
CA ILE A 253 -5.27 0.35 -11.10
C ILE A 253 -5.85 -0.48 -12.25
N PHE A 254 -6.57 0.17 -13.17
CA PHE A 254 -7.16 -0.49 -14.34
C PHE A 254 -6.08 -1.13 -15.23
N LEU A 255 -4.95 -0.44 -15.42
CA LEU A 255 -3.78 -0.94 -16.14
C LEU A 255 -2.82 -1.76 -15.28
N ILE A 256 -3.17 -2.04 -14.02
CA ILE A 256 -2.35 -2.77 -13.05
C ILE A 256 -0.89 -2.24 -12.99
N ASP A 257 -0.69 -0.94 -13.23
CA ASP A 257 0.62 -0.30 -13.17
C ASP A 257 0.86 0.23 -11.75
N VAL A 258 1.48 -0.62 -10.93
CA VAL A 258 1.83 -0.30 -9.54
C VAL A 258 2.84 0.85 -9.45
N ASN A 259 3.68 1.06 -10.47
CA ASN A 259 4.65 2.14 -10.49
C ASN A 259 3.96 3.49 -10.69
N GLU A 260 3.04 3.57 -11.66
CA GLU A 260 2.23 4.75 -11.88
C GLU A 260 1.22 4.99 -10.76
N LEU A 261 0.62 3.96 -10.18
CA LEU A 261 -0.26 4.10 -9.02
C LEU A 261 0.49 4.76 -7.85
N ARG A 262 1.73 4.32 -7.61
CA ARG A 262 2.54 4.87 -6.54
C ARG A 262 3.06 6.26 -6.86
N ARG A 263 3.31 6.59 -8.14
CA ARG A 263 3.63 7.97 -8.58
C ARG A 263 2.41 8.88 -8.42
N ALA A 264 1.21 8.42 -8.80
CA ALA A 264 -0.06 9.13 -8.60
C ALA A 264 -0.31 9.47 -7.13
N LEU A 265 -0.08 8.49 -6.26
CA LEU A 265 -0.25 8.65 -4.83
C LEU A 265 0.93 9.34 -4.16
N ALA A 266 2.08 9.51 -4.80
CA ALA A 266 3.21 10.19 -4.17
C ALA A 266 2.86 11.64 -3.90
N ALA A 267 3.13 12.11 -2.67
CA ALA A 267 2.99 13.53 -2.37
C ALA A 267 3.98 14.33 -3.24
N GLU A 268 3.55 15.50 -3.72
CA GLU A 268 4.47 16.43 -4.38
C GLU A 268 5.71 16.65 -3.51
N PRO A 269 6.92 16.63 -4.12
CA PRO A 269 8.14 16.89 -3.38
C PRO A 269 8.00 18.22 -2.65
N ARG A 270 8.08 18.21 -1.32
CA ARG A 270 8.20 19.47 -0.59
C ARG A 270 9.52 20.12 -1.02
N PRO A 271 9.53 21.41 -1.38
CA PRO A 271 10.77 22.17 -1.57
C PRO A 271 11.41 22.46 -0.20
N GLY A 272 11.63 21.42 0.60
CA GLY A 272 12.46 21.45 1.78
C GLY A 272 13.84 20.95 1.37
N THR A 273 14.77 21.88 1.16
CA THR A 273 16.19 21.54 0.98
C THR A 273 16.64 20.77 2.22
N SER A 274 16.78 19.44 2.10
CA SER A 274 17.36 18.64 3.19
C SER A 274 18.74 19.20 3.50
N ARG A 275 18.90 19.90 4.63
CA ARG A 275 20.19 20.48 5.06
C ARG A 275 21.29 19.41 5.08
N ARG A 276 20.93 18.17 5.45
CA ARG A 276 21.83 17.00 5.44
C ARG A 276 22.27 16.65 4.01
N GLY A 277 21.33 16.58 3.07
CA GLY A 277 21.62 16.32 1.66
C GLY A 277 22.42 17.44 0.99
N ALA A 278 22.20 18.70 1.35
CA ALA A 278 22.97 19.84 0.85
C ALA A 278 24.44 19.81 1.34
N ARG A 279 24.66 19.59 2.65
CA ARG A 279 26.01 19.42 3.21
C ARG A 279 26.74 18.23 2.61
N PHE A 280 26.05 17.10 2.48
CA PHE A 280 26.63 15.92 1.84
C PHE A 280 26.86 16.13 0.35
N TYR A 281 26.21 17.07 -0.35
CA TYR A 281 26.49 17.39 -1.76
C TYR A 281 27.63 18.40 -1.96
N ALA A 282 27.93 19.26 -0.97
CA ALA A 282 28.90 20.36 -1.11
C ALA A 282 30.40 19.99 -1.01
N ARG A 283 30.76 18.85 -0.39
CA ARG A 283 32.15 18.33 -0.39
C ARG A 283 32.70 18.14 -1.82
N PRO A 284 34.00 18.20 -2.07
CA PRO A 284 34.57 17.89 -3.39
C PRO A 284 34.54 16.38 -3.72
N THR A 285 34.40 16.01 -4.99
CA THR A 285 34.59 14.64 -5.50
C THR A 285 35.66 14.61 -6.59
N ARG A 286 36.56 13.61 -6.55
CA ARG A 286 37.66 13.49 -7.52
C ARG A 286 37.42 12.47 -8.64
N ARG A 287 36.40 11.61 -8.54
CA ARG A 287 36.12 10.53 -9.51
C ARG A 287 34.66 10.59 -9.97
N ALA A 288 34.41 10.28 -11.25
CA ALA A 288 33.06 10.27 -11.81
C ALA A 288 32.11 9.32 -11.05
N VAL A 289 32.59 8.12 -10.72
CA VAL A 289 31.85 7.11 -9.95
C VAL A 289 31.39 7.64 -8.60
N THR A 290 32.28 8.33 -7.87
CA THR A 290 31.96 8.85 -6.54
C THR A 290 31.00 10.03 -6.61
N ALA A 291 31.05 10.83 -7.68
CA ALA A 291 30.05 11.84 -7.98
C ALA A 291 28.65 11.24 -8.20
N VAL A 292 28.54 10.16 -9.00
CA VAL A 292 27.25 9.50 -9.27
C VAL A 292 26.68 8.84 -8.02
N VAL A 293 27.47 8.01 -7.32
CA VAL A 293 27.06 7.37 -6.05
C VAL A 293 26.57 8.40 -5.05
N ARG A 294 27.27 9.54 -4.96
CA ARG A 294 26.90 10.62 -4.06
C ARG A 294 25.62 11.32 -4.48
N ALA A 295 25.43 11.59 -5.77
CA ALA A 295 24.19 12.16 -6.29
C ALA A 295 23.00 11.24 -5.96
N ASP A 296 23.18 9.93 -6.07
CA ASP A 296 22.17 8.93 -5.70
C ASP A 296 21.83 8.94 -4.21
N ILE A 297 22.86 8.99 -3.35
CA ILE A 297 22.68 9.10 -1.90
C ILE A 297 21.89 10.38 -1.56
N VAL A 298 22.27 11.52 -2.16
CA VAL A 298 21.58 12.80 -1.92
C VAL A 298 20.15 12.76 -2.43
N ALA A 299 19.91 12.18 -3.61
CA ALA A 299 18.57 12.01 -4.18
C ALA A 299 17.71 11.14 -3.26
N PHE A 300 18.25 10.03 -2.75
CA PHE A 300 17.55 9.16 -1.80
C PHE A 300 17.20 9.90 -0.52
N LEU A 301 18.15 10.60 0.09
CA LEU A 301 17.91 11.35 1.33
C LEU A 301 16.95 12.54 1.18
N ARG A 302 16.74 13.05 -0.05
CA ARG A 302 15.80 14.13 -0.34
C ARG A 302 14.41 13.64 -0.72
N LEU A 303 14.34 12.56 -1.49
CA LEU A 303 13.10 12.09 -2.13
C LEU A 303 12.44 10.94 -1.40
N GLN A 304 13.19 10.15 -0.63
CA GLN A 304 12.63 9.04 0.13
C GLN A 304 11.68 9.60 1.21
N PRO A 305 10.44 9.08 1.30
CA PRO A 305 9.54 9.47 2.38
C PRO A 305 10.15 9.09 3.74
N ALA A 306 9.64 9.71 4.80
CA ALA A 306 10.01 9.33 6.16
C ALA A 306 9.86 7.80 6.37
N PRO A 307 10.75 7.15 7.13
CA PRO A 307 10.80 5.69 7.27
C PRO A 307 9.63 5.12 8.10
N VAL A 308 8.52 5.85 8.23
CA VAL A 308 7.32 5.44 8.97
C VAL A 308 6.76 4.13 8.44
N GLY A 309 6.65 3.97 7.12
CA GLY A 309 6.18 2.73 6.50
C GLY A 309 7.06 1.52 6.83
N PRO A 310 8.38 1.57 6.55
CA PRO A 310 9.31 0.53 6.96
C PRO A 310 9.29 0.21 8.46
N LEU A 311 9.29 1.23 9.33
CA LEU A 311 9.25 1.04 10.79
C LEU A 311 7.93 0.42 11.26
N MET A 312 6.82 0.79 10.63
CA MET A 312 5.51 0.20 10.89
C MET A 312 5.49 -1.29 10.52
N TRP A 313 5.99 -1.65 9.33
CA TRP A 313 6.10 -3.06 8.93
C TRP A 313 7.06 -3.87 9.80
N LEU A 314 8.17 -3.25 10.24
CA LEU A 314 9.07 -3.84 11.22
C LEU A 314 8.34 -4.15 12.53
N GLY A 315 7.59 -3.16 13.05
CA GLY A 315 6.79 -3.30 14.26
C GLY A 315 5.72 -4.38 14.14
N ILE A 316 5.03 -4.47 13.00
CA ILE A 316 4.04 -5.53 12.73
C ILE A 316 4.70 -6.91 12.75
N SER A 317 5.86 -7.08 12.11
CA SER A 317 6.58 -8.36 12.10
C SER A 317 7.05 -8.77 13.49
N VAL A 318 7.58 -7.83 14.29
CA VAL A 318 7.99 -8.10 15.67
C VAL A 318 6.77 -8.41 16.54
N ALA A 319 5.69 -7.62 16.45
CA ALA A 319 4.48 -7.82 17.23
C ALA A 319 3.80 -9.16 16.91
N ALA A 320 3.78 -9.58 15.64
CA ALA A 320 3.29 -10.90 15.22
C ALA A 320 4.11 -12.07 15.77
N ALA A 321 5.39 -11.84 16.10
CA ALA A 321 6.24 -12.83 16.75
C ALA A 321 6.06 -12.87 18.28
N LEU A 322 5.62 -11.77 18.91
CA LEU A 322 5.42 -11.63 20.36
C LEU A 322 3.98 -11.93 20.84
N ILE A 323 3.09 -12.29 19.91
CA ILE A 323 1.66 -12.46 20.16
C ILE A 323 1.32 -13.70 21.00
N THR A 324 0.28 -13.57 21.83
CA THR A 324 -0.26 -14.64 22.68
C THR A 324 -1.78 -14.76 22.46
N PRO A 325 -2.31 -15.96 22.14
CA PRO A 325 -1.59 -17.20 21.83
C PRO A 325 -0.72 -17.08 20.57
N THR A 326 0.28 -17.95 20.43
CA THR A 326 1.21 -17.92 19.30
C THR A 326 0.51 -18.16 17.97
N LEU A 327 0.85 -17.34 16.98
CA LEU A 327 0.48 -17.64 15.60
C LEU A 327 1.35 -18.79 15.06
N PRO A 328 0.83 -19.63 14.14
CA PRO A 328 1.62 -20.63 13.45
C PRO A 328 2.83 -19.99 12.79
N VAL A 329 3.96 -20.71 12.82
CA VAL A 329 5.21 -20.24 12.21
C VAL A 329 4.99 -19.83 10.77
N LEU A 330 4.26 -20.61 9.97
CA LEU A 330 3.98 -20.28 8.57
C LEU A 330 3.27 -18.93 8.39
N LEU A 331 2.35 -18.58 9.29
CA LEU A 331 1.67 -17.29 9.25
C LEU A 331 2.62 -16.16 9.65
N GLN A 332 3.47 -16.36 10.67
CA GLN A 332 4.50 -15.39 11.06
C GLN A 332 5.50 -15.16 9.90
N LEU A 333 5.93 -16.23 9.22
CA LEU A 333 6.77 -16.15 8.02
C LEU A 333 6.07 -15.41 6.88
N GLY A 334 4.77 -15.67 6.67
CA GLY A 334 3.95 -14.94 5.71
C GLY A 334 3.89 -13.44 6.00
N VAL A 335 3.68 -13.07 7.27
CA VAL A 335 3.70 -11.66 7.73
C VAL A 335 5.06 -11.03 7.46
N VAL A 336 6.17 -11.72 7.78
CA VAL A 336 7.53 -11.24 7.49
C VAL A 336 7.74 -11.08 5.99
N LEU A 337 7.33 -12.04 5.17
CA LEU A 337 7.46 -11.99 3.72
C LEU A 337 6.70 -10.79 3.11
N VAL A 338 5.44 -10.58 3.52
CA VAL A 338 4.62 -9.45 3.08
C VAL A 338 5.24 -8.12 3.54
N ALA A 339 5.69 -8.04 4.79
CA ALA A 339 6.36 -6.86 5.34
C ALA A 339 7.66 -6.53 4.59
N GLY A 340 8.46 -7.55 4.26
CA GLY A 340 9.68 -7.42 3.48
C GLY A 340 9.41 -6.94 2.05
N CYS A 341 8.43 -7.53 1.37
CA CYS A 341 8.00 -7.12 0.03
C CYS A 341 7.43 -5.69 0.02
N ALA A 342 6.58 -5.33 0.99
CA ALA A 342 6.01 -3.99 1.10
C ALA A 342 7.09 -2.93 1.39
N THR A 343 8.05 -3.25 2.26
CA THR A 343 9.18 -2.38 2.59
C THR A 343 10.10 -2.21 1.38
N ALA A 344 10.44 -3.29 0.68
CA ALA A 344 11.24 -3.25 -0.55
C ALA A 344 10.55 -2.45 -1.66
N ALA A 345 9.24 -2.63 -1.86
CA ALA A 345 8.47 -1.87 -2.81
C ALA A 345 8.55 -0.35 -2.55
N GLY A 346 8.72 0.07 -1.29
CA GLY A 346 8.84 1.45 -0.84
C GLY A 346 10.22 2.10 -0.99
N THR A 347 11.32 1.34 -1.04
CA THR A 347 12.69 1.88 -1.09
C THR A 347 13.16 2.27 -2.49
N GLY A 348 12.54 1.74 -3.55
CA GLY A 348 12.85 2.09 -4.94
C GLY A 348 12.27 3.43 -5.43
N THR A 349 12.27 4.51 -4.66
CA THR A 349 11.70 5.81 -5.12
C THR A 349 12.58 6.52 -6.14
N VAL A 350 13.88 6.63 -5.86
CA VAL A 350 14.86 7.29 -6.75
C VAL A 350 14.98 6.52 -8.05
N ALA A 351 15.17 5.20 -7.96
CA ALA A 351 15.25 4.32 -9.13
C ALA A 351 14.02 4.45 -10.05
N ARG A 352 12.81 4.62 -9.48
CA ARG A 352 11.60 4.83 -10.30
C ARG A 352 11.60 6.17 -11.03
N ARG A 353 12.27 7.21 -10.52
CA ARG A 353 12.33 8.50 -11.21
C ARG A 353 13.38 8.50 -12.31
N THR A 354 14.50 7.82 -12.08
CA THR A 354 15.58 7.70 -13.08
C THR A 354 15.19 6.76 -14.21
N ALA A 355 14.38 5.73 -13.92
CA ALA A 355 13.86 4.80 -14.92
C ALA A 355 12.97 5.45 -16.00
N VAL A 356 12.50 6.69 -15.80
CA VAL A 356 11.69 7.41 -16.81
C VAL A 356 12.52 7.81 -18.02
N LEU A 357 13.81 8.10 -17.82
CA LEU A 357 14.72 8.54 -18.87
C LEU A 357 16.03 7.73 -18.79
N PRO A 358 16.01 6.44 -19.18
CA PRO A 358 17.16 5.55 -19.08
C PRO A 358 18.35 6.02 -19.93
N GLU A 359 18.09 6.83 -20.97
CA GLU A 359 19.12 7.44 -21.82
C GLU A 359 20.06 8.38 -21.06
N LEU A 360 19.61 8.98 -19.95
CA LEU A 360 20.46 9.83 -19.12
C LEU A 360 21.62 9.04 -18.49
N ASP A 361 21.44 7.74 -18.23
CA ASP A 361 22.52 6.90 -17.69
C ASP A 361 23.61 6.64 -18.75
N ALA A 362 23.28 6.74 -20.06
CA ALA A 362 24.24 6.62 -21.15
C ALA A 362 25.12 7.87 -21.33
N LEU A 363 24.69 9.03 -20.80
CA LEU A 363 25.46 10.28 -20.81
C LEU A 363 26.51 10.35 -19.69
N LEU A 364 26.45 9.43 -18.73
CA LEU A 364 27.39 9.41 -17.61
C LEU A 364 28.76 8.87 -18.06
N PRO A 365 29.89 9.48 -17.63
CA PRO A 365 31.23 9.00 -17.95
C PRO A 365 31.63 7.78 -17.09
N ILE A 366 30.74 6.78 -16.97
CA ILE A 366 30.92 5.52 -16.24
C ILE A 366 30.24 4.38 -16.99
N SER A 367 30.62 3.13 -16.67
CA SER A 367 29.92 1.97 -17.23
C SER A 367 28.47 1.87 -16.70
N LEU A 368 27.56 1.38 -17.54
CA LEU A 368 26.15 1.17 -17.18
C LEU A 368 25.98 0.23 -15.97
N VAL A 369 26.83 -0.78 -15.86
CA VAL A 369 26.85 -1.70 -14.72
C VAL A 369 27.12 -0.93 -13.43
N LEU A 370 28.08 0.00 -13.45
CA LEU A 370 28.46 0.77 -12.27
C LEU A 370 27.39 1.82 -11.91
N ALA A 371 26.74 2.41 -12.91
CA ALA A 371 25.56 3.25 -12.70
C ALA A 371 24.43 2.44 -12.04
N ARG A 372 24.15 1.21 -12.47
CA ARG A 372 23.12 0.37 -11.84
C ARG A 372 23.49 -0.02 -10.41
N CYS A 373 24.74 -0.37 -10.16
CA CYS A 373 25.24 -0.63 -8.82
C CYS A 373 25.09 0.59 -7.91
N SER A 374 25.32 1.81 -8.41
CA SER A 374 25.11 3.03 -7.61
C SER A 374 23.63 3.22 -7.24
N ARG A 375 22.70 2.98 -8.17
CA ARG A 375 21.24 3.05 -7.93
C ARG A 375 20.75 2.01 -6.92
N MET A 376 21.43 0.87 -6.80
CA MET A 376 21.12 -0.20 -5.83
C MET A 376 21.63 0.05 -4.42
N LEU A 377 22.71 0.83 -4.27
CA LEU A 377 23.41 0.97 -3.01
C LEU A 377 22.50 1.41 -1.84
N MET A 378 21.74 2.49 -2.03
CA MET A 378 20.88 3.01 -0.95
C MET A 378 19.69 2.10 -0.62
N PRO A 379 18.93 1.58 -1.60
CA PRO A 379 17.93 0.55 -1.33
C PRO A 379 18.50 -0.66 -0.58
N ALA A 380 19.66 -1.19 -1.02
CA ALA A 380 20.32 -2.31 -0.38
C ALA A 380 20.73 -2.01 1.07
N LEU A 381 21.37 -0.87 1.33
CA LEU A 381 21.73 -0.46 2.70
C LEU A 381 20.50 -0.27 3.59
N SER A 382 19.44 0.34 3.07
CA SER A 382 18.22 0.58 3.84
C SER A 382 17.49 -0.71 4.21
N LEU A 383 17.45 -1.69 3.30
CA LEU A 383 16.81 -2.98 3.52
C LEU A 383 17.69 -3.93 4.31
N ALA A 384 19.02 -3.88 4.16
CA ALA A 384 19.96 -4.54 5.04
C ALA A 384 19.79 -4.06 6.48
N LEU A 385 19.71 -2.75 6.71
CA LEU A 385 19.45 -2.20 8.04
C LEU A 385 18.09 -2.65 8.59
N TRP A 386 17.05 -2.65 7.76
CA TRP A 386 15.71 -3.09 8.17
C TRP A 386 15.68 -4.57 8.55
N MET A 387 16.27 -5.43 7.72
CA MET A 387 16.34 -6.87 7.98
C MET A 387 17.23 -7.18 9.19
N SER A 388 18.37 -6.50 9.35
CA SER A 388 19.22 -6.65 10.54
C SER A 388 18.51 -6.18 11.81
N ALA A 389 17.68 -5.14 11.74
CA ALA A 389 16.88 -4.71 12.88
C ALA A 389 15.80 -5.74 13.22
N LEU A 390 15.15 -6.34 12.22
CA LEU A 390 14.18 -7.41 12.42
C LEU A 390 14.82 -8.65 13.06
N THR A 391 15.90 -9.16 12.46
CA THR A 391 16.61 -10.33 13.00
C THR A 391 17.25 -10.05 14.34
N GLY A 392 17.80 -8.86 14.55
CA GLY A 392 18.34 -8.44 15.85
C GLY A 392 17.28 -8.38 16.94
N ALA A 393 16.09 -7.85 16.63
CA ALA A 393 14.96 -7.88 17.56
C ALA A 393 14.53 -9.32 17.86
N LEU A 394 14.45 -10.19 16.85
CA LEU A 394 14.11 -11.60 17.07
C LEU A 394 15.17 -12.32 17.91
N VAL A 395 16.46 -12.15 17.64
CA VAL A 395 17.57 -12.75 18.42
C VAL A 395 17.53 -12.31 19.88
N ALA A 396 17.28 -11.02 20.14
CA ALA A 396 17.19 -10.49 21.49
C ALA A 396 16.09 -11.17 22.33
N VAL A 397 15.04 -11.65 21.66
CA VAL A 397 13.87 -12.23 22.31
C VAL A 397 13.85 -13.77 22.23
N SER A 398 14.43 -14.39 21.20
CA SER A 398 14.41 -15.85 21.02
C SER A 398 15.62 -16.59 21.60
N SER A 399 16.66 -15.88 22.08
CA SER A 399 17.97 -16.49 22.42
C SER A 399 18.61 -17.24 21.24
N GLY A 400 18.20 -16.94 20.01
CA GLY A 400 18.73 -17.56 18.79
C GLY A 400 20.18 -17.12 18.48
N PRO A 401 20.82 -17.77 17.49
CA PRO A 401 22.20 -17.47 17.15
C PRO A 401 22.35 -16.06 16.56
N SER A 402 23.36 -15.31 17.00
CA SER A 402 23.66 -13.95 16.53
C SER A 402 23.98 -13.87 15.03
N SER A 403 24.35 -15.00 14.42
CA SER A 403 24.55 -15.13 12.97
C SER A 403 23.28 -14.84 12.15
N LEU A 404 22.08 -14.89 12.74
CA LEU A 404 20.84 -14.41 12.10
C LEU A 404 20.91 -12.93 11.71
N ILE A 405 21.65 -12.11 12.43
CA ILE A 405 21.82 -10.69 12.12
C ILE A 405 22.60 -10.54 10.80
N LEU A 406 23.69 -11.28 10.65
CA LEU A 406 24.47 -11.32 9.42
C LEU A 406 23.64 -11.85 8.24
N LEU A 407 22.90 -12.94 8.46
CA LEU A 407 22.02 -13.51 7.45
C LEU A 407 20.96 -12.50 6.98
N GLY A 408 20.36 -11.76 7.94
CA GLY A 408 19.42 -10.67 7.67
C GLY A 408 20.04 -9.52 6.88
N ALA A 409 21.25 -9.09 7.23
CA ALA A 409 21.96 -8.04 6.50
C ALA A 409 22.17 -8.42 5.03
N ILE A 410 22.60 -9.66 4.78
CA ILE A 410 22.84 -10.18 3.43
C ILE A 410 21.52 -10.28 2.65
N ALA A 411 20.46 -10.81 3.29
CA ALA A 411 19.11 -10.87 2.70
C ALA A 411 18.60 -9.48 2.31
N GLY A 412 18.72 -8.50 3.20
CA GLY A 412 18.29 -7.14 2.92
C GLY A 412 19.05 -6.48 1.76
N ALA A 413 20.34 -6.81 1.58
CA ALA A 413 21.10 -6.36 0.41
C ALA A 413 20.52 -6.91 -0.90
N GLY A 414 20.18 -8.21 -0.95
CA GLY A 414 19.50 -8.85 -2.08
C GLY A 414 18.10 -8.27 -2.34
N MET A 415 17.33 -8.00 -1.29
CA MET A 415 16.03 -7.32 -1.39
C MET A 415 16.17 -5.93 -2.03
N GLY A 416 17.30 -5.24 -1.81
CA GLY A 416 17.65 -3.97 -2.46
C GLY A 416 17.73 -4.07 -3.98
N ALA A 417 18.32 -5.14 -4.50
CA ALA A 417 18.34 -5.41 -5.93
C ALA A 417 16.93 -5.67 -6.47
N GLY A 418 16.10 -6.44 -5.75
CA GLY A 418 14.68 -6.63 -6.07
C GLY A 418 13.88 -5.33 -6.08
N ALA A 419 14.13 -4.43 -5.14
CA ALA A 419 13.48 -3.11 -5.06
C ALA A 419 13.82 -2.22 -6.27
N VAL A 420 15.08 -2.23 -6.74
CA VAL A 420 15.48 -1.51 -7.95
C VAL A 420 14.95 -2.20 -9.20
N ARG A 421 14.97 -3.53 -9.28
CA ARG A 421 14.38 -4.31 -10.38
C ARG A 421 12.89 -4.04 -10.55
N ALA A 422 12.15 -3.91 -9.44
CA ALA A 422 10.74 -3.50 -9.45
C ALA A 422 10.56 -2.03 -9.87
N ALA A 423 11.54 -1.18 -9.57
CA ALA A 423 11.51 0.23 -9.93
C ALA A 423 11.81 0.48 -11.43
N THR A 424 12.66 -0.36 -12.04
CA THR A 424 13.07 -0.27 -13.45
C THR A 424 12.31 -1.25 -14.33
N ARG A 425 11.02 -1.48 -14.05
CA ARG A 425 10.17 -2.32 -14.88
C ARG A 425 9.99 -1.67 -16.26
N PRO A 426 10.07 -2.44 -17.36
CA PRO A 426 9.84 -1.94 -18.70
C PRO A 426 8.39 -1.46 -18.81
N HIS A 427 8.18 -0.45 -19.67
CA HIS A 427 6.84 -0.04 -20.05
C HIS A 427 6.18 -1.16 -20.85
N THR A 428 4.88 -1.31 -20.66
CA THR A 428 4.08 -2.28 -21.42
C THR A 428 4.08 -1.89 -22.89
N ASP A 429 4.54 -2.80 -23.76
CA ASP A 429 4.51 -2.61 -25.19
C ASP A 429 3.12 -2.94 -25.75
N TRP A 430 2.39 -1.89 -26.13
CA TRP A 430 1.05 -1.99 -26.70
C TRP A 430 1.05 -2.40 -28.18
N THR A 431 2.22 -2.50 -28.82
CA THR A 431 2.36 -2.94 -30.21
C THR A 431 2.42 -4.46 -30.35
N THR A 432 2.73 -5.17 -29.25
CA THR A 432 2.74 -6.63 -29.24
C THR A 432 1.32 -7.19 -29.20
N PRO A 433 1.06 -8.34 -29.87
CA PRO A 433 -0.27 -8.95 -29.86
C PRO A 433 -0.67 -9.30 -28.41
N PRO A 434 -1.85 -8.84 -27.95
CA PRO A 434 -2.30 -9.09 -26.59
C PRO A 434 -2.60 -10.57 -26.38
N VAL A 435 -2.49 -11.03 -25.13
CA VAL A 435 -2.90 -12.38 -24.75
C VAL A 435 -4.35 -12.32 -24.30
N GLU A 436 -5.17 -13.21 -24.86
CA GLU A 436 -6.54 -13.40 -24.39
C GLU A 436 -6.50 -14.06 -23.01
N THR A 437 -7.12 -13.42 -22.04
CA THR A 437 -7.35 -14.01 -20.72
C THR A 437 -8.84 -14.01 -20.41
N PRO A 438 -9.29 -14.83 -19.45
CA PRO A 438 -10.69 -14.84 -19.02
C PRO A 438 -11.21 -13.47 -18.54
N PHE A 439 -10.28 -12.55 -18.21
CA PHE A 439 -10.58 -11.19 -17.74
C PHE A 439 -10.44 -10.13 -18.85
N GLY A 440 -10.29 -10.56 -20.11
CA GLY A 440 -10.07 -9.70 -21.27
C GLY A 440 -8.66 -9.80 -21.84
N THR A 441 -8.42 -9.07 -22.93
CA THR A 441 -7.12 -8.99 -23.57
C THR A 441 -6.16 -8.14 -22.74
N ILE A 442 -5.06 -8.73 -22.30
CA ILE A 442 -3.98 -8.00 -21.61
C ILE A 442 -2.68 -8.12 -22.41
N PRO A 443 -1.90 -7.04 -22.56
CA PRO A 443 -0.56 -7.11 -23.12
C PRO A 443 0.28 -8.19 -22.45
N ARG A 444 0.99 -8.98 -23.27
CA ARG A 444 1.80 -10.12 -22.81
C ARG A 444 2.80 -9.73 -21.71
N ASP A 445 3.40 -8.55 -21.85
CA ASP A 445 4.45 -8.07 -20.95
C ASP A 445 3.93 -7.53 -19.61
N GLN A 446 2.63 -7.33 -19.48
CA GLN A 446 2.04 -6.77 -18.27
C GLN A 446 2.12 -7.77 -17.11
N VAL A 447 1.87 -9.06 -17.37
CA VAL A 447 1.93 -10.11 -16.34
C VAL A 447 3.36 -10.34 -15.85
N SER A 448 4.33 -10.41 -16.76
CA SER A 448 5.75 -10.57 -16.41
C SER A 448 6.31 -9.34 -15.69
N SER A 449 5.84 -8.13 -16.06
CA SER A 449 6.19 -6.88 -15.40
C SER A 449 5.70 -6.82 -13.95
N LEU A 450 4.55 -7.42 -13.62
CA LEU A 450 4.01 -7.42 -12.25
C LEU A 450 4.89 -8.17 -11.24
N LEU A 451 5.42 -9.31 -11.65
CA LEU A 451 6.29 -10.15 -10.81
C LEU A 451 7.73 -9.63 -10.73
N ARG A 452 8.15 -8.82 -11.72
CA ARG A 452 9.52 -8.32 -11.82
C ARG A 452 9.93 -7.52 -10.59
N GLY A 453 10.95 -8.00 -9.90
CA GLY A 453 11.51 -7.45 -8.66
C GLY A 453 10.94 -8.09 -7.40
N VAL A 454 9.66 -8.46 -7.37
CA VAL A 454 9.09 -9.24 -6.24
C VAL A 454 9.71 -10.63 -6.23
N ASP A 455 9.88 -11.23 -7.40
CA ASP A 455 10.64 -12.48 -7.61
C ASP A 455 12.00 -12.48 -6.89
N MET A 456 12.80 -11.45 -7.09
CA MET A 456 14.14 -11.32 -6.50
C MET A 456 14.11 -10.99 -5.01
N THR A 457 13.12 -10.22 -4.55
CA THR A 457 12.91 -9.98 -3.12
C THR A 457 12.54 -11.29 -2.41
N VAL A 458 11.61 -12.07 -2.96
CA VAL A 458 11.21 -13.38 -2.41
C VAL A 458 12.39 -14.35 -2.42
N LEU A 459 13.14 -14.44 -3.53
CA LEU A 459 14.35 -15.26 -3.62
C LEU A 459 15.38 -14.88 -2.54
N SER A 460 15.59 -13.58 -2.31
CA SER A 460 16.51 -13.08 -1.29
C SER A 460 16.01 -13.33 0.14
N MET A 461 14.70 -13.52 0.34
CA MET A 461 14.12 -13.83 1.64
C MET A 461 14.02 -15.34 1.92
N ALA A 462 14.09 -16.20 0.90
CA ALA A 462 13.87 -17.63 1.09
C ALA A 462 14.82 -18.29 2.11
N PRO A 463 16.16 -18.08 2.06
CA PRO A 463 17.05 -18.75 3.01
C PRO A 463 16.90 -18.25 4.45
N ILE A 464 16.60 -16.96 4.66
CA ILE A 464 16.31 -16.43 5.99
C ILE A 464 14.96 -16.88 6.55
N LEU A 465 13.93 -17.00 5.70
CA LEU A 465 12.64 -17.57 6.12
C LEU A 465 12.80 -19.05 6.49
N LEU A 466 13.68 -19.79 5.80
CA LEU A 466 14.04 -21.15 6.17
C LEU A 466 14.81 -21.20 7.50
N ALA A 467 15.75 -20.28 7.74
CA ALA A 467 16.45 -20.18 9.03
C ALA A 467 15.48 -19.89 10.19
N PHE A 468 14.48 -19.04 9.96
CA PHE A 468 13.39 -18.78 10.91
C PHE A 468 12.54 -20.02 11.17
N TYR A 469 12.22 -20.78 10.12
CA TYR A 469 11.48 -22.04 10.25
C TYR A 469 12.27 -23.09 11.06
N LEU A 470 13.57 -23.21 10.82
CA LEU A 470 14.45 -24.19 11.47
C LEU A 470 14.91 -23.75 12.88
N GLY A 471 14.71 -22.49 13.26
CA GLY A 471 15.18 -21.93 14.53
C GLY A 471 16.71 -21.88 14.70
N THR A 472 17.47 -22.23 13.67
CA THR A 472 18.94 -22.37 13.71
C THR A 472 19.57 -21.85 12.42
N VAL A 473 20.85 -21.46 12.49
CA VAL A 473 21.61 -21.00 11.33
C VAL A 473 22.74 -21.97 11.04
N HIS A 474 22.54 -22.84 10.05
CA HIS A 474 23.59 -23.70 9.53
C HIS A 474 24.55 -22.90 8.63
N PRO A 475 25.87 -23.17 8.62
CA PRO A 475 26.81 -22.50 7.70
C PRO A 475 26.39 -22.54 6.22
N TRP A 476 25.75 -23.63 5.79
CA TRP A 476 25.20 -23.77 4.44
C TRP A 476 24.08 -22.78 4.12
N LEU A 477 23.31 -22.33 5.12
CA LEU A 477 22.29 -21.28 4.92
C LEU A 477 22.92 -19.91 4.68
N ILE A 478 24.06 -19.62 5.31
CA ILE A 478 24.83 -18.39 5.03
C ILE A 478 25.31 -18.42 3.58
N LEU A 479 25.86 -19.56 3.13
CA LEU A 479 26.28 -19.73 1.74
C LEU A 479 25.09 -19.63 0.76
N ALA A 480 23.96 -20.26 1.07
CA ALA A 480 22.76 -20.14 0.25
C ALA A 480 22.23 -18.70 0.18
N GLN A 481 22.28 -17.96 1.29
CA GLN A 481 21.86 -16.56 1.36
C GLN A 481 22.80 -15.64 0.59
N THR A 482 24.12 -15.86 0.67
CA THR A 482 25.09 -15.10 -0.13
C THR A 482 24.89 -15.35 -1.61
N ILE A 483 24.69 -16.61 -2.02
CA ILE A 483 24.38 -16.97 -3.41
C ILE A 483 23.09 -16.29 -3.87
N ALA A 484 21.97 -16.45 -3.14
CA ALA A 484 20.70 -15.87 -3.53
C ALA A 484 20.76 -14.33 -3.66
N SER A 485 21.41 -13.67 -2.72
CA SER A 485 21.55 -12.20 -2.72
C SER A 485 22.52 -11.73 -3.80
N ALA A 486 23.62 -12.46 -4.03
CA ALA A 486 24.54 -12.20 -5.13
C ALA A 486 23.86 -12.37 -6.49
N THR A 487 23.04 -13.42 -6.68
CA THR A 487 22.23 -13.62 -7.89
C THR A 487 21.27 -12.46 -8.12
N ALA A 488 20.55 -12.00 -7.08
CA ALA A 488 19.67 -10.85 -7.22
C ALA A 488 20.43 -9.58 -7.66
N ILE A 489 21.60 -9.32 -7.07
CA ILE A 489 22.45 -8.16 -7.39
C ILE A 489 23.03 -8.28 -8.79
N THR A 490 23.60 -9.43 -9.17
CA THR A 490 24.22 -9.63 -10.48
C THR A 490 23.21 -9.54 -11.60
N VAL A 491 22.04 -10.17 -11.44
CA VAL A 491 20.96 -10.10 -12.42
C VAL A 491 20.50 -8.66 -12.62
N GLN A 492 20.35 -7.88 -11.55
CA GLN A 492 19.97 -6.46 -11.68
C GLN A 492 21.08 -5.60 -12.29
N ALA A 493 22.35 -5.90 -12.01
CA ALA A 493 23.48 -5.19 -12.59
C ALA A 493 23.63 -5.47 -14.10
N SER A 494 23.38 -6.71 -14.52
CA SER A 494 23.57 -7.19 -15.90
C SER A 494 22.36 -7.00 -16.81
N THR A 495 21.16 -6.70 -16.30
CA THR A 495 19.94 -6.67 -17.13
C THR A 495 20.05 -5.63 -18.24
N PRO A 496 20.04 -5.97 -19.53
CA PRO A 496 20.13 -4.98 -20.61
C PRO A 496 18.98 -3.96 -20.52
N ASN A 497 19.23 -2.70 -20.90
CA ASN A 497 18.14 -1.73 -21.00
C ASN A 497 17.19 -2.21 -22.10
N PRO A 498 15.86 -2.20 -21.87
CA PRO A 498 14.92 -2.33 -22.98
C PRO A 498 15.22 -1.18 -23.95
N ARG A 499 15.41 -1.53 -25.23
CA ARG A 499 15.58 -0.58 -26.32
C ARG A 499 14.25 0.09 -26.64
#